data_AF-A0A352ISY7-F1
#
_entry.id   AF-A0A352ISY7-F1
#
_cell.length_a   1.000
_cell.length_b   1.000
_cell.length_c   1.000
_cell.angle_alpha   90.00
_cell.angle_beta   90.00
_cell.angle_gamma   90.00
#
_symmetry.space_group_name_H-M   'P 1'
#
loop_
_entity.id
_entity.type
_entity.pdbx_description
1 polymer ?
#
loop_
_entity_poly.entity_id
_entity_poly.type
_entity_poly.pdbx_seq_one_letter_code
_entity_poly.pdbx_strand_id
1 'polypeptide(L)'
;YLVEVEYPAEPEEEADELKAYTLAIISAIKELLRTNPLYGEEVKQYLSRFGPDDSSPLADFGASMTSAPGNELQDVLDTVPLLRRMEKVLLLMRKEQEVARLQSEISEEVNAKVQKHQREFFLKEQLKVIQRELGMAKDDKTADVERFEQRMAELQPPEAVQERFRDELEKLQVLEQGSPEYGVTRNYLDWLTQVPWG
;
A
#
# COMPACT_ATOMS: atom_id res chain seq x y z
N TYR A 1 5.67 47.97 15.07
CA TYR A 1 4.83 47.64 16.24
C TYR A 1 5.76 47.55 17.44
N LEU A 2 5.47 48.29 18.51
CA LEU A 2 6.09 48.12 19.83
C LEU A 2 5.12 47.26 20.64
N VAL A 3 5.63 46.20 21.24
CA VAL A 3 4.84 45.26 22.05
C VAL A 3 5.46 45.25 23.44
N GLU A 4 4.63 45.38 24.46
CA GLU A 4 5.03 45.26 25.86
C GLU A 4 4.98 43.77 26.24
N VAL A 5 6.01 43.29 26.94
CA VAL A 5 6.16 41.87 27.28
C VAL A 5 6.13 41.73 28.80
N GLU A 6 5.33 40.78 29.28
CA GLU A 6 5.25 40.39 30.68
C GLU A 6 5.55 38.88 30.79
N TYR A 7 6.34 38.50 31.79
CA TYR A 7 6.65 37.10 32.07
C TYR A 7 5.62 36.56 33.08
N PRO A 8 4.77 35.60 32.70
CA PRO A 8 3.79 35.04 33.63
C PRO A 8 4.50 34.24 34.71
N ALA A 9 4.02 34.36 35.96
CA ALA A 9 4.50 33.54 37.06
C ALA A 9 3.87 32.13 36.98
N GLU A 10 4.71 31.10 37.02
CA GLU A 10 4.24 29.73 37.11
C GLU A 10 3.71 29.44 38.53
N PRO A 11 2.51 28.86 38.68
CA PRO A 11 2.01 28.46 40.00
C PRO A 11 2.86 27.33 40.58
N GLU A 12 3.01 27.28 41.91
CA GLU A 12 3.57 26.12 42.58
C GLU A 12 2.61 24.92 42.42
N GLU A 13 3.11 23.83 41.84
CA GLU A 13 2.37 22.59 41.59
C GLU A 13 2.99 21.43 42.38
N GLU A 14 2.21 20.37 42.61
CA GLU A 14 2.67 19.21 43.37
C GLU A 14 3.81 18.47 42.66
N ALA A 15 4.97 18.39 43.32
CA ALA A 15 6.18 17.81 42.75
C ALA A 15 6.05 16.32 42.38
N ASP A 16 5.16 15.58 43.05
CA ASP A 16 4.95 14.16 42.78
C ASP A 16 4.09 13.93 41.53
N GLU A 17 3.06 14.77 41.30
CA GLU A 17 2.25 14.73 40.09
C GLU A 17 3.07 15.14 38.86
N LEU A 18 3.88 16.19 38.98
CA LEU A 18 4.80 16.64 37.93
C LEU A 18 5.75 15.52 37.49
N LYS A 19 6.38 14.83 38.45
CA LYS A 19 7.26 13.69 38.15
C LYS A 19 6.51 12.57 37.41
N ALA A 20 5.28 12.26 37.83
CA ALA A 20 4.48 11.23 37.18
C ALA A 20 4.18 11.58 35.71
N TYR A 21 3.76 12.82 35.44
CA TYR A 21 3.52 13.29 34.07
C TYR A 21 4.80 13.33 33.24
N THR A 22 5.93 13.72 33.82
CA THR A 22 7.23 13.75 33.14
C THR A 22 7.64 12.36 32.68
N LEU A 23 7.50 11.35 33.54
CA LEU A 23 7.74 9.96 33.15
C LEU A 23 6.78 9.49 32.06
N ALA A 24 5.51 9.91 32.11
CA ALA A 24 4.53 9.56 31.10
C ALA A 24 4.86 10.17 29.72
N ILE A 25 5.28 11.44 29.67
CA ILE A 25 5.74 12.10 28.44
C ILE A 25 7.00 11.43 27.90
N ILE A 26 8.00 11.13 28.75
CA ILE A 26 9.22 10.41 28.32
C ILE A 26 8.85 9.06 27.69
N SER A 27 7.92 8.33 28.32
CA SER A 27 7.43 7.05 27.78
C SER A 27 6.75 7.22 26.43
N ALA A 28 5.88 8.22 26.30
CA ALA A 28 5.19 8.50 25.05
C ALA A 28 6.15 8.90 23.92
N ILE A 29 7.18 9.69 24.21
CA ILE A 29 8.22 10.06 23.23
C ILE A 29 8.95 8.80 22.79
N LYS A 30 9.40 7.96 23.73
CA LYS A 30 10.12 6.71 23.41
C LYS A 30 9.31 5.78 22.53
N GLU A 31 8.00 5.70 22.75
CA GLU A 31 7.11 4.88 21.93
C GLU A 31 6.97 5.43 20.50
N LEU A 32 6.78 6.75 20.34
CA LEU A 32 6.76 7.39 19.02
C LEU A 32 8.07 7.18 18.24
N LEU A 33 9.22 7.26 18.93
CA LEU A 33 10.54 7.00 18.34
C LEU A 33 10.73 5.57 17.82
N ARG A 34 9.97 4.58 18.34
CA ARG A 34 10.06 3.19 17.85
C ARG A 34 9.27 2.99 16.57
N THR A 35 8.16 3.71 16.41
CA THR A 35 7.25 3.55 15.28
C THR A 35 7.68 4.35 14.07
N ASN A 36 8.34 5.50 14.27
CA ASN A 36 8.78 6.37 13.17
C ASN A 36 10.32 6.39 13.02
N PRO A 37 10.87 5.77 11.95
CA PRO A 37 12.31 5.71 11.70
C PRO A 37 12.95 7.07 11.34
N LEU A 38 12.17 8.13 11.14
CA LEU A 38 12.68 9.48 10.87
C LEU A 38 13.38 10.11 12.07
N TYR A 39 13.06 9.68 13.29
CA TYR A 39 13.71 10.19 14.49
C TYR A 39 14.96 9.35 14.80
N GLY A 40 16.11 9.88 14.38
CA GLY A 40 17.40 9.22 14.53
C GLY A 40 17.88 9.11 15.98
N GLU A 41 19.07 8.52 16.12
CA GLU A 41 19.74 8.33 17.42
C GLU A 41 20.00 9.65 18.17
N GLU A 42 20.08 10.77 17.44
CA GLU A 42 20.25 12.12 17.98
C GLU A 42 19.09 12.54 18.91
N VAL A 43 17.84 12.18 18.58
CA VAL A 43 16.68 12.51 19.42
C VAL A 43 16.67 11.67 20.69
N LYS A 44 17.10 10.41 20.62
CA LYS A 44 17.26 9.56 21.81
C LYS A 44 18.36 10.08 22.73
N GLN A 45 19.48 10.53 22.16
CA GLN A 45 20.56 11.14 22.92
C GLN A 45 20.17 12.49 23.51
N TYR A 46 19.30 13.24 22.84
CA TYR A 46 18.73 14.46 23.39
C TYR A 46 17.79 14.14 24.55
N LEU A 47 16.90 13.15 24.40
CA LEU A 47 15.98 12.71 25.45
C LEU A 47 16.71 12.20 26.71
N SER A 48 17.87 11.55 26.55
CA SER A 48 18.65 11.03 27.68
C SER A 48 19.35 12.11 28.51
N ARG A 49 19.39 13.36 28.02
CA ARG A 49 19.92 14.51 28.77
C ARG A 49 18.90 15.14 29.72
N PHE A 50 17.61 14.88 29.52
CA PHE A 50 16.57 15.41 30.38
C PHE A 50 16.39 14.57 31.64
N GLY A 51 16.37 15.24 32.78
CA GLY A 51 16.02 14.65 34.07
C GLY A 51 14.54 14.83 34.42
N PRO A 52 14.08 14.25 35.55
CA PRO A 52 12.76 14.51 36.11
C PRO A 52 12.50 16.00 36.42
N ASP A 53 13.57 16.78 36.59
CA ASP A 53 13.51 18.19 36.96
C ASP A 53 13.27 19.11 35.74
N ASP A 54 13.43 18.61 34.51
CA ASP A 54 13.27 19.38 33.27
C ASP A 54 11.85 19.23 32.66
N SER A 55 10.83 19.22 33.52
CA SER A 55 9.45 18.89 33.15
C SER A 55 8.85 19.87 32.12
N SER A 56 9.18 21.15 32.21
CA SER A 56 8.68 22.20 31.32
C SER A 56 9.26 22.11 29.89
N PRO A 57 10.59 22.10 29.68
CA PRO A 57 11.18 21.88 28.35
C PRO A 57 10.76 20.55 27.71
N LEU A 58 10.56 19.51 28.51
CA LEU A 58 10.13 18.20 28.02
C LEU A 58 8.70 18.24 27.46
N ALA A 59 7.80 18.98 28.11
CA ALA A 59 6.43 19.16 27.62
C ALA A 59 6.42 19.87 26.26
N ASP A 60 7.19 20.95 26.13
CA ASP A 60 7.27 21.72 24.88
C ASP A 60 7.93 20.89 23.77
N PHE A 61 8.96 20.11 24.11
CA PHE A 61 9.58 19.17 23.18
C PHE A 61 8.59 18.09 22.73
N GLY A 62 7.82 17.51 23.66
CA GLY A 62 6.75 16.56 23.35
C GLY A 62 5.70 17.13 22.40
N ALA A 63 5.29 18.39 22.59
CA ALA A 63 4.36 19.08 21.70
C ALA A 63 4.93 19.24 20.28
N SER A 64 6.21 19.64 20.18
CA SER A 64 6.91 19.82 18.89
C SER A 64 7.06 18.55 18.06
N MET A 65 6.95 17.38 18.71
CA MET A 65 7.02 16.06 18.08
C MET A 65 5.67 15.60 17.53
N THR A 66 4.58 16.33 17.77
CA THR A 66 3.24 16.00 17.29
C THR A 66 2.93 16.71 15.98
N SER A 67 2.05 16.11 15.16
CA SER A 67 1.54 16.71 13.93
C SER A 67 0.30 17.59 14.18
N ALA A 68 0.15 18.13 15.39
CA ALA A 68 -1.02 18.89 15.80
C ALA A 68 -1.13 20.23 15.04
N PRO A 69 -2.36 20.71 14.77
CA PRO A 69 -2.55 21.96 14.06
C PRO A 69 -2.12 23.16 14.93
N GLY A 70 -1.74 24.27 14.28
CA GLY A 70 -1.15 25.42 14.96
C GLY A 70 -2.02 26.04 16.06
N ASN A 71 -3.34 25.89 15.99
CA ASN A 71 -4.26 26.31 17.06
C ASN A 71 -4.16 25.42 18.31
N GLU A 72 -3.98 24.11 18.17
CA GLU A 72 -3.77 23.19 19.30
C GLU A 72 -2.39 23.44 19.94
N LEU A 73 -1.36 23.72 19.11
CA LEU A 73 -0.04 24.10 19.62
C LEU A 73 -0.05 25.46 20.33
N GLN A 74 -0.81 26.43 19.81
CA GLN A 74 -0.99 27.72 20.50
C GLN A 74 -1.72 27.54 21.83
N ASP A 75 -2.74 26.69 21.90
CA ASP A 75 -3.45 26.40 23.15
C ASP A 75 -2.54 25.75 24.21
N VAL A 76 -1.56 24.94 23.80
CA VAL A 76 -0.50 24.44 24.69
C VAL A 76 0.40 25.59 25.17
N LEU A 77 0.83 26.47 24.26
CA LEU A 77 1.70 27.60 24.59
C LEU A 77 1.03 28.63 25.52
N ASP A 78 -0.26 28.88 25.34
CA ASP A 78 -1.06 29.79 26.16
C ASP A 78 -1.33 29.21 27.58
N THR A 79 -1.06 27.92 27.78
CA THR A 79 -1.26 27.26 29.08
C THR A 79 -0.03 27.46 29.96
N VAL A 80 -0.10 28.47 30.83
CA VAL A 80 0.95 28.79 31.81
C VAL A 80 1.14 27.69 32.87
N PRO A 81 0.08 27.12 33.50
CA PRO A 81 0.26 26.07 34.50
C PRO A 81 0.86 24.80 33.88
N LEU A 82 1.98 24.34 34.40
CA LEU A 82 2.80 23.29 33.79
C LEU A 82 2.05 21.95 33.74
N LEU A 83 1.38 21.55 34.80
CA LEU A 83 0.66 20.29 34.88
C LEU A 83 -0.47 20.24 33.86
N ARG A 84 -1.24 21.34 33.73
CA ARG A 84 -2.26 21.50 32.68
C ARG A 84 -1.66 21.44 31.28
N ARG A 85 -0.49 22.05 31.08
CA ARG A 85 0.22 22.00 29.80
C ARG A 85 0.63 20.57 29.46
N MET A 86 1.20 19.84 30.42
CA MET A 86 1.60 18.44 30.28
C MET A 86 0.42 17.52 29.96
N GLU A 87 -0.74 17.71 30.58
CA GLU A 87 -1.98 16.98 30.26
C GLU A 87 -2.39 17.16 28.79
N LYS A 88 -2.38 18.40 28.30
CA LYS A 88 -2.70 18.73 26.90
C LYS A 88 -1.70 18.08 25.95
N VAL A 89 -0.40 18.20 26.24
CA VAL A 89 0.66 17.59 25.43
C VAL A 89 0.50 16.07 25.38
N LEU A 90 0.27 15.41 26.53
CA LEU A 90 0.09 13.97 26.57
C LEU A 90 -1.11 13.50 25.72
N LEU A 91 -2.18 14.29 25.68
CA LEU A 91 -3.33 14.02 24.84
C LEU A 91 -3.00 14.14 23.34
N LEU A 92 -2.24 15.17 22.94
CA LEU A 92 -1.75 15.31 21.56
C LEU A 92 -0.84 14.14 21.17
N MET A 93 0.07 13.76 22.06
CA MET A 93 0.98 12.64 21.82
C MET A 93 0.24 11.31 21.66
N ARG A 94 -0.81 11.06 22.44
CA ARG A 94 -1.65 9.85 22.28
C ARG A 94 -2.35 9.82 20.92
N LYS A 95 -2.87 10.95 20.45
CA LYS A 95 -3.44 11.04 19.09
C LYS A 95 -2.37 10.71 18.05
N GLU A 96 -1.17 11.26 18.19
CA GLU A 96 -0.05 11.01 17.26
C GLU A 96 0.34 9.52 17.23
N GLN A 97 0.39 8.87 18.39
CA GLN A 97 0.67 7.43 18.50
C GLN A 97 -0.37 6.59 17.78
N GLU A 98 -1.65 6.94 17.91
CA GLU A 98 -2.74 6.24 17.21
C GLU A 98 -2.64 6.41 15.69
N VAL A 99 -2.33 7.62 15.21
CA VAL A 99 -2.08 7.89 13.79
C VAL A 99 -0.90 7.07 13.28
N ALA A 100 0.22 7.05 14.02
CA ALA A 100 1.40 6.28 13.64
C ALA A 100 1.12 4.77 13.58
N ARG A 101 0.33 4.23 14.53
CA ARG A 101 -0.10 2.82 14.53
C ARG A 101 -0.92 2.50 13.28
N LEU A 102 -1.93 3.33 12.98
CA LEU A 102 -2.78 3.13 11.79
C LEU A 102 -1.96 3.21 10.49
N GLN A 103 -0.99 4.13 10.40
CA GLN A 103 -0.08 4.21 9.26
C GLN A 103 0.74 2.92 9.09
N SER A 104 1.23 2.33 10.19
CA SER A 104 1.95 1.05 10.16
C SER A 104 1.05 -0.08 9.68
N GLU A 105 -0.17 -0.19 10.21
CA GLU A 105 -1.14 -1.22 9.81
C GLU A 105 -1.50 -1.12 8.31
N ILE A 106 -1.73 0.09 7.81
CA ILE A 106 -2.00 0.33 6.38
C ILE A 106 -0.79 -0.09 5.53
N SER A 107 0.42 0.25 5.96
CA SER A 107 1.66 -0.11 5.25
C SER A 107 1.84 -1.63 5.19
N GLU A 108 1.58 -2.34 6.28
CA GLU A 108 1.64 -3.80 6.35
C GLU A 108 0.61 -4.45 5.42
N GLU A 109 -0.64 -3.97 5.40
CA GLU A 109 -1.69 -4.50 4.54
C GLU A 109 -1.36 -4.31 3.05
N VAL A 110 -0.88 -3.11 2.68
CA VAL A 110 -0.44 -2.81 1.31
C VAL A 110 0.72 -3.73 0.90
N ASN A 111 1.73 -3.87 1.77
CA ASN A 111 2.88 -4.73 1.50
C ASN A 111 2.47 -6.21 1.35
N ALA A 112 1.58 -6.71 2.20
CA ALA A 112 1.06 -8.08 2.10
C ALA A 112 0.34 -8.32 0.76
N LYS A 113 -0.47 -7.35 0.32
CA LYS A 113 -1.16 -7.41 -0.98
C LYS A 113 -0.18 -7.41 -2.15
N VAL A 114 0.86 -6.57 -2.10
CA VAL A 114 1.92 -6.53 -3.12
C VAL A 114 2.68 -7.85 -3.17
N GLN A 115 3.10 -8.40 -2.03
CA GLN A 115 3.81 -9.68 -1.96
C GLN A 115 2.97 -10.83 -2.51
N LYS A 116 1.67 -10.88 -2.19
CA LYS A 116 0.74 -11.88 -2.74
C LYS A 116 0.67 -11.77 -4.26
N HIS A 117 0.49 -10.56 -4.78
CA HIS A 117 0.41 -10.33 -6.22
C HIS A 117 1.72 -10.70 -6.95
N GLN A 118 2.86 -10.32 -6.38
CA GLN A 118 4.18 -10.71 -6.91
C GLN A 118 4.34 -12.24 -6.92
N ARG A 119 3.99 -12.92 -5.83
CA ARG A 119 4.06 -14.40 -5.77
C ARG A 119 3.16 -15.05 -6.82
N GLU A 120 1.93 -14.59 -6.97
CA GLU A 120 1.00 -15.09 -8.00
C GLU A 120 1.53 -14.87 -9.42
N PHE A 121 2.10 -13.69 -9.69
CA PHE A 121 2.73 -13.37 -10.97
C PHE A 121 3.90 -14.31 -11.26
N PHE A 122 4.82 -14.49 -10.30
CA PHE A 122 5.96 -15.40 -10.45
C PHE A 122 5.53 -16.85 -10.68
N LEU A 123 4.55 -17.34 -9.91
CA LEU A 123 4.03 -18.71 -10.07
C LEU A 123 3.39 -18.92 -11.46
N LYS A 124 2.63 -17.93 -11.95
CA LYS A 124 2.06 -17.98 -13.31
C LYS A 124 3.15 -18.04 -14.37
N GLU A 125 4.21 -17.25 -14.23
CA GLU A 125 5.30 -17.25 -15.21
C GLU A 125 6.10 -18.55 -15.18
N GLN A 126 6.37 -19.11 -13.99
CA GLN A 126 6.97 -20.44 -13.85
C GLN A 126 6.10 -21.52 -14.50
N LEU A 127 4.78 -21.46 -14.31
CA LEU A 127 3.86 -22.43 -14.90
C LEU A 127 3.86 -22.35 -16.44
N LYS A 128 3.92 -21.15 -17.02
CA LYS A 128 4.08 -20.98 -18.48
C LYS A 128 5.39 -21.60 -19.00
N VAL A 129 6.49 -21.41 -18.28
CA VAL A 129 7.79 -22.00 -18.66
C VAL A 129 7.73 -23.53 -18.60
N ILE A 130 7.17 -24.10 -17.53
CA ILE A 130 7.00 -25.55 -17.39
C ILE A 130 6.10 -26.11 -18.51
N GLN A 131 4.99 -25.45 -18.83
CA GLN A 131 4.12 -25.84 -19.94
C GLN A 131 4.88 -25.84 -21.27
N ARG A 132 5.75 -24.85 -21.51
CA ARG A 132 6.62 -24.78 -22.68
C ARG A 132 7.64 -25.93 -22.71
N GLU A 133 8.27 -26.24 -21.59
CA GLU A 133 9.26 -27.33 -21.50
C GLU A 133 8.65 -28.73 -21.65
N LEU A 134 7.45 -28.97 -21.09
CA LEU A 134 6.73 -30.24 -21.20
C LEU A 134 6.14 -30.48 -22.60
N GLY A 135 6.33 -29.57 -23.56
CA GLY A 135 5.68 -29.62 -24.87
C GLY A 135 4.16 -29.48 -24.79
N MET A 136 3.63 -29.09 -23.62
CA MET A 136 2.21 -28.80 -23.38
C MET A 136 1.82 -27.39 -23.80
N ALA A 137 2.79 -26.53 -24.10
CA ALA A 137 2.56 -25.34 -24.91
C ALA A 137 2.24 -25.77 -26.35
N LYS A 138 1.11 -26.45 -26.55
CA LYS A 138 0.31 -26.08 -27.70
C LYS A 138 -0.10 -24.65 -27.40
N ASP A 139 0.44 -23.73 -28.17
CA ASP A 139 -0.05 -22.37 -28.23
C ASP A 139 -1.59 -22.46 -28.22
N ASP A 140 -2.33 -21.68 -27.42
CA ASP A 140 -3.82 -21.75 -27.41
C ASP A 140 -4.38 -21.70 -28.84
N LYS A 141 -3.64 -21.00 -29.70
CA LYS A 141 -3.75 -20.94 -31.15
C LYS A 141 -3.62 -22.29 -31.87
N THR A 142 -2.63 -23.13 -31.53
CA THR A 142 -2.49 -24.51 -32.04
C THR A 142 -3.64 -25.39 -31.59
N ALA A 143 -4.13 -25.24 -30.34
CA ALA A 143 -5.27 -26.00 -29.86
C ALA A 143 -6.59 -25.59 -30.55
N ASP A 144 -6.80 -24.30 -30.79
CA ASP A 144 -7.93 -23.78 -31.57
C ASP A 144 -7.89 -24.29 -33.02
N VAL A 145 -6.71 -24.26 -33.67
CA VAL A 145 -6.50 -24.75 -35.05
C VAL A 145 -6.86 -26.23 -35.16
N GLU A 146 -6.30 -27.08 -34.30
CA GLU A 146 -6.59 -28.52 -34.33
C GLU A 146 -8.08 -28.82 -34.08
N ARG A 147 -8.71 -28.09 -33.16
CA ARG A 147 -10.14 -28.22 -32.88
C ARG A 147 -11.00 -27.87 -34.10
N PHE A 148 -10.65 -26.81 -34.83
CA PHE A 148 -11.37 -26.42 -36.03
C PHE A 148 -11.15 -27.39 -37.19
N GLU A 149 -9.91 -27.88 -37.37
CA GLU A 149 -9.61 -28.91 -38.38
C GLU A 149 -10.38 -30.21 -38.14
N GLN A 150 -10.44 -30.68 -36.88
CA GLN A 150 -11.20 -31.89 -36.52
C GLN A 150 -12.69 -31.76 -36.85
N ARG A 151 -13.30 -30.62 -36.50
CA ARG A 151 -14.72 -30.36 -36.80
C ARG A 151 -14.99 -30.29 -38.29
N MET A 152 -14.11 -29.63 -39.04
CA MET A 152 -14.28 -29.49 -40.49
C MET A 152 -14.08 -30.82 -41.23
N ALA A 153 -13.26 -31.72 -40.69
CA ALA A 153 -13.01 -33.04 -41.28
C ALA A 153 -14.23 -33.99 -41.18
N GLU A 154 -15.12 -33.77 -40.23
CA GLU A 154 -16.37 -34.55 -40.07
C GLU A 154 -17.50 -34.07 -41.01
N LEU A 155 -17.32 -32.93 -41.67
CA LEU A 155 -18.32 -32.27 -42.52
C LEU A 155 -17.94 -32.39 -44.02
N GLN A 156 -18.93 -32.33 -44.92
CA GLN A 156 -18.70 -32.28 -46.37
C GLN A 156 -19.07 -30.89 -46.94
N PRO A 157 -18.26 -29.85 -46.68
CA PRO A 157 -18.50 -28.52 -47.19
C PRO A 157 -18.39 -28.42 -48.71
N PRO A 158 -19.14 -27.49 -49.34
CA PRO A 158 -18.86 -27.05 -50.71
C PRO A 158 -17.43 -26.52 -50.84
N GLU A 159 -16.83 -26.68 -52.02
CA GLU A 159 -15.42 -26.31 -52.30
C GLU A 159 -15.09 -24.85 -51.92
N ALA A 160 -16.00 -23.92 -52.22
CA ALA A 160 -15.86 -22.49 -51.88
C ALA A 160 -15.77 -22.23 -50.36
N VAL A 161 -16.43 -23.06 -49.54
CA VAL A 161 -16.38 -22.95 -48.07
C VAL A 161 -15.07 -23.52 -47.55
N GLN A 162 -14.61 -24.62 -48.13
CA GLN A 162 -13.36 -25.28 -47.74
C GLN A 162 -12.13 -24.43 -48.06
N GLU A 163 -12.15 -23.69 -49.17
CA GLU A 163 -11.11 -22.72 -49.52
C GLU A 163 -11.09 -21.57 -48.49
N ARG A 164 -12.25 -20.95 -48.21
CA ARG A 164 -12.36 -19.87 -47.21
C ARG A 164 -11.98 -20.30 -45.79
N PHE A 165 -12.29 -21.54 -45.42
CA PHE A 165 -11.86 -22.10 -44.15
C PHE A 165 -10.34 -22.16 -44.05
N ARG A 166 -9.65 -22.64 -45.10
CA ARG A 166 -8.18 -22.71 -45.12
C ARG A 166 -7.54 -21.32 -45.02
N ASP A 167 -8.03 -20.36 -45.80
CA ASP A 167 -7.50 -18.99 -45.78
C ASP A 167 -7.60 -18.37 -44.38
N GLU A 168 -8.75 -18.48 -43.72
CA GLU A 168 -8.95 -17.92 -42.38
C GLU A 168 -8.22 -18.74 -41.30
N LEU A 169 -8.03 -20.05 -41.48
CA LEU A 169 -7.22 -20.88 -40.58
C LEU A 169 -5.74 -20.48 -40.66
N GLU A 170 -5.20 -20.26 -41.86
CA GLU A 170 -3.83 -19.77 -42.07
C GLU A 170 -3.66 -18.36 -41.46
N LYS A 171 -4.66 -17.49 -41.65
CA LYS A 171 -4.68 -16.17 -41.03
C LYS A 171 -4.69 -16.25 -39.50
N LEU A 172 -5.50 -17.14 -38.91
CA LEU A 172 -5.51 -17.40 -37.46
C LEU A 172 -4.11 -17.82 -36.98
N GLN A 173 -3.41 -18.66 -37.77
CA GLN A 173 -2.03 -19.11 -37.52
C GLN A 173 -0.97 -18.00 -37.59
N VAL A 174 -1.26 -16.84 -38.18
CA VAL A 174 -0.31 -15.71 -38.25
C VAL A 174 -0.63 -14.63 -37.19
N LEU A 175 -1.90 -14.43 -36.85
CA LEU A 175 -2.35 -13.37 -35.93
C LEU A 175 -1.86 -13.56 -34.48
N GLU A 176 -1.49 -12.44 -33.82
CA GLU A 176 -1.19 -12.43 -32.38
C GLU A 176 -2.47 -12.50 -31.54
N GLN A 177 -2.46 -13.27 -30.44
CA GLN A 177 -3.63 -13.51 -29.57
C GLN A 177 -4.23 -12.24 -28.95
N GLY A 178 -3.43 -11.17 -28.78
CA GLY A 178 -3.89 -9.88 -28.27
C GLY A 178 -4.55 -8.98 -29.33
N SER A 179 -4.51 -9.36 -30.61
CA SER A 179 -5.09 -8.55 -31.69
C SER A 179 -6.62 -8.65 -31.70
N PRO A 180 -7.35 -7.53 -31.86
CA PRO A 180 -8.79 -7.56 -32.10
C PRO A 180 -9.18 -8.46 -33.28
N GLU A 181 -8.31 -8.57 -34.30
CA GLU A 181 -8.53 -9.42 -35.47
C GLU A 181 -8.47 -10.92 -35.13
N TYR A 182 -7.67 -11.31 -34.14
CA TYR A 182 -7.61 -12.71 -33.69
C TYR A 182 -8.96 -13.18 -33.14
N GLY A 183 -9.62 -12.34 -32.32
CA GLY A 183 -10.95 -12.64 -31.80
C GLY A 183 -12.01 -12.75 -32.90
N VAL A 184 -11.94 -11.91 -33.92
CA VAL A 184 -12.88 -11.92 -35.05
C VAL A 184 -12.70 -13.16 -35.92
N THR A 185 -11.48 -13.47 -36.35
CA THR A 185 -11.19 -14.66 -37.17
C THR A 185 -11.49 -15.96 -36.41
N ARG A 186 -11.16 -16.04 -35.11
CA ARG A 186 -11.49 -17.20 -34.27
C ARG A 186 -13.00 -17.43 -34.20
N ASN A 187 -13.77 -16.38 -33.94
CA ASN A 187 -15.23 -16.48 -33.88
C ASN A 187 -15.80 -16.87 -35.25
N TYR A 188 -15.30 -16.30 -36.34
CA TYR A 188 -15.74 -16.68 -37.68
C TYR A 188 -15.52 -18.17 -37.97
N LEU A 189 -14.32 -18.71 -37.67
CA LEU A 189 -14.02 -20.14 -37.81
C LEU A 189 -14.88 -21.03 -36.90
N ASP A 190 -15.16 -20.60 -35.67
CA ASP A 190 -16.03 -21.34 -34.75
C ASP A 190 -17.47 -21.44 -35.27
N TRP A 191 -18.02 -20.34 -35.82
CA TRP A 191 -19.34 -20.37 -36.46
C TRP A 191 -19.32 -21.21 -37.73
N LEU A 192 -18.30 -21.05 -38.57
CA LEU A 192 -18.17 -21.76 -39.84
C LEU A 192 -18.14 -23.29 -39.66
N THR A 193 -17.46 -23.76 -38.60
CA THR A 193 -17.34 -25.19 -38.26
C THR A 193 -18.52 -25.78 -37.49
N GLN A 194 -19.45 -24.94 -37.00
CA GLN A 194 -20.69 -25.39 -36.34
C GLN A 194 -21.87 -25.54 -37.31
N VAL A 195 -21.76 -24.96 -38.50
CA VAL A 195 -22.79 -25.10 -39.54
C VAL A 195 -22.76 -26.54 -40.06
N PRO A 196 -23.90 -27.25 -40.10
CA PRO A 196 -23.96 -28.63 -40.59
C PRO A 196 -23.85 -28.63 -42.11
N TRP A 197 -22.62 -28.57 -42.60
CA TRP A 197 -22.32 -28.73 -44.02
C TRP A 197 -22.40 -30.21 -44.39
N GLY A 198 -23.56 -30.63 -44.89
CA GLY A 198 -23.76 -31.84 -45.71
C GLY A 198 -23.32 -33.16 -45.10
#